data_AF-A0A952P6L9-F1
#
_entry.id   AF-A0A952P6L9-F1
#
_cell.length_a   1.000
_cell.length_b   1.000
_cell.length_c   1.000
_cell.angle_alpha   90.00
_cell.angle_beta   90.00
_cell.angle_gamma   90.00
#
_symmetry.space_group_name_H-M   'P 1'
#
loop_
_entity.id
_entity.type
_entity.pdbx_description
1 polymer ?
#
loop_
_entity_poly.entity_id
_entity_poly.type
_entity_poly.pdbx_seq_one_letter_code
_entity_poly.pdbx_strand_id
1 'polypeptide(L)'
;MMKLIVLPLIVFALLTGCSSAEKRSDTPDGLFAIAQEYEASDRYELAILRYTEVKNKFPYSSFATKAELAIADVHFKAESWPEAQVSYQAFRELHPTHSQVPYVVYRTGLSFYEQVPTSVDRDLTLA
;
A
#
# COMPACT_ATOMS: atom_id res chain seq x y z
N MET A 1 -16.10 51.49 -23.82
CA MET A 1 -16.71 50.78 -22.68
C MET A 1 -16.34 49.29 -22.58
N MET A 2 -15.90 48.61 -23.64
CA MET A 2 -15.49 47.19 -23.58
C MET A 2 -14.18 46.91 -22.81
N LYS A 3 -13.26 47.90 -22.73
CA LYS A 3 -11.93 47.75 -22.10
C LYS A 3 -11.95 47.78 -20.56
N LEU A 4 -13.02 48.25 -19.93
CA LEU A 4 -13.13 48.37 -18.46
C LEU A 4 -13.55 47.07 -17.76
N ILE A 5 -14.06 46.07 -18.50
CA ILE A 5 -14.51 44.77 -17.95
C ILE A 5 -13.41 43.69 -18.03
N VAL A 6 -12.37 43.92 -18.85
CA VAL A 6 -11.28 42.94 -19.06
C VAL A 6 -10.31 42.90 -17.86
N LEU A 7 -10.17 44.01 -17.13
CA LEU A 7 -9.28 44.15 -15.99
C LEU A 7 -9.66 43.25 -14.78
N PRO A 8 -10.93 43.17 -14.32
CA PRO A 8 -11.30 42.29 -13.21
C PRO A 8 -11.27 40.79 -13.56
N LEU A 9 -11.41 40.43 -14.84
CA LEU A 9 -11.39 39.02 -15.29
C LEU A 9 -9.98 38.41 -15.22
N ILE A 10 -8.94 39.21 -15.49
CA ILE A 10 -7.54 38.80 -15.41
C ILE A 10 -7.10 38.64 -13.95
N VAL A 11 -7.62 39.45 -13.03
CA VAL A 11 -7.34 39.35 -11.59
C VAL A 11 -7.96 38.08 -10.99
N PHE A 12 -9.12 37.65 -11.46
CA PHE A 12 -9.75 36.41 -11.00
C PHE A 12 -8.99 35.14 -11.46
N ALA A 13 -8.33 35.20 -12.62
CA ALA A 13 -7.51 34.10 -13.14
C ALA A 13 -6.18 33.93 -12.37
N LEU A 14 -5.72 34.94 -11.63
CA LEU A 14 -4.49 34.89 -10.83
C LEU A 14 -4.68 34.26 -9.44
N LEU A 15 -5.91 33.94 -9.04
CA LEU A 15 -6.22 33.32 -7.74
C LEU A 15 -6.26 31.78 -7.79
N THR A 16 -6.06 31.15 -8.94
CA THR A 16 -5.85 29.70 -9.02
C THR A 16 -4.42 29.34 -8.64
N GLY A 17 -4.07 29.58 -7.38
CA GLY A 17 -2.86 29.05 -6.78
C GLY A 17 -3.04 27.58 -6.46
N CYS A 18 -2.33 26.70 -7.16
CA CYS A 18 -2.18 25.30 -6.73
C CYS A 18 -1.40 25.28 -5.41
N SER A 19 -2.11 25.06 -4.30
CA SER A 19 -1.49 24.64 -3.04
C SER A 19 -0.96 23.22 -3.23
N SER A 20 0.29 23.07 -3.68
CA SER A 20 0.98 21.79 -3.60
C SER A 20 1.26 21.53 -2.12
N ALA A 21 0.39 20.75 -1.47
CA ALA A 21 0.64 20.27 -0.13
C ALA A 21 1.94 19.45 -0.14
N GLU A 22 2.94 19.93 0.59
CA GLU A 22 4.21 19.24 0.73
C GLU A 22 3.96 17.86 1.37
N LYS A 23 4.48 16.79 0.74
CA LYS A 23 4.31 15.41 1.23
C LYS A 23 5.06 15.27 2.55
N ARG A 24 4.31 15.12 3.66
CA ARG A 24 4.86 15.04 5.02
C ARG A 24 5.48 13.66 5.29
N SER A 25 6.70 13.42 4.82
CA SER A 25 7.44 12.17 5.07
C SER A 25 7.88 11.98 6.53
N ASP A 26 7.83 13.03 7.35
CA ASP A 26 8.37 13.04 8.71
C ASP A 26 7.37 12.58 9.78
N THR A 27 6.16 12.21 9.35
CA THR A 27 5.09 11.73 10.22
C THR A 27 4.68 10.32 9.81
N PRO A 28 4.24 9.45 10.75
CA PRO A 28 3.82 8.10 10.41
C PRO A 28 2.63 8.09 9.46
N ASP A 29 1.66 8.98 9.62
CA ASP A 29 0.50 9.11 8.73
C ASP A 29 0.89 9.62 7.35
N GLY A 30 1.75 10.63 7.26
CA GLY A 30 2.17 11.17 5.99
C GLY A 30 3.05 10.21 5.20
N LEU A 31 3.96 9.48 5.85
CA LEU A 31 4.75 8.44 5.18
C LEU A 31 3.89 7.25 4.74
N PHE A 32 2.89 6.87 5.55
CA PHE A 32 1.90 5.85 5.16
C PHE A 32 1.07 6.30 3.96
N ALA A 33 0.63 7.56 3.91
CA ALA A 33 -0.11 8.12 2.78
C ALA A 33 0.73 8.11 1.49
N ILE A 34 2.03 8.40 1.57
CA ILE A 34 2.95 8.29 0.43
C ILE A 34 3.01 6.84 -0.09
N ALA A 35 3.05 5.86 0.81
CA ALA A 35 3.03 4.44 0.44
C ALA A 35 1.72 4.07 -0.28
N GLN A 36 0.58 4.55 0.22
CA GLN A 36 -0.74 4.35 -0.39
C GLN A 36 -0.83 4.95 -1.80
N GLU A 37 -0.21 6.11 -2.05
CA GLU A 37 -0.18 6.70 -3.40
C GLU A 37 0.62 5.85 -4.39
N TYR A 38 1.77 5.30 -3.97
CA TYR A 38 2.53 4.37 -4.80
C TYR A 38 1.75 3.08 -5.06
N GLU A 39 1.08 2.55 -4.04
CA GLU A 39 0.22 1.38 -4.16
C GLU A 39 -0.94 1.62 -5.13
N ALA A 40 -1.62 2.78 -5.03
CA ALA A 40 -2.71 3.16 -5.92
C ALA A 40 -2.27 3.43 -7.37
N SER A 41 -0.97 3.62 -7.59
CA SER A 41 -0.37 3.80 -8.91
C SER A 41 0.29 2.51 -9.43
N ASP A 42 0.01 1.37 -8.81
CA ASP A 42 0.60 0.05 -9.10
C ASP A 42 2.14 0.01 -9.03
N ARG A 43 2.74 0.97 -8.30
CA ARG A 43 4.19 1.06 -8.06
C ARG A 43 4.54 0.25 -6.81
N TYR A 44 4.28 -1.05 -6.86
CA TYR A 44 4.32 -1.95 -5.70
C TYR A 44 5.65 -1.96 -4.94
N GLU A 45 6.78 -2.01 -5.65
CA GLU A 45 8.12 -1.93 -5.02
C GLU A 45 8.33 -0.66 -4.20
N LEU A 46 7.88 0.49 -4.74
CA LEU A 46 7.97 1.77 -4.03
C LEU A 46 6.99 1.84 -2.85
N ALA A 47 5.81 1.23 -2.99
CA ALA A 47 4.84 1.13 -1.90
C ALA A 47 5.39 0.29 -0.74
N ILE A 48 5.93 -0.90 -1.03
CA ILE A 48 6.57 -1.77 -0.02
C ILE A 48 7.73 -1.05 0.66
N LEU A 49 8.58 -0.35 -0.11
CA LEU A 49 9.69 0.43 0.46
C LEU A 49 9.19 1.48 1.46
N ARG A 50 8.13 2.22 1.12
CA ARG A 50 7.59 3.27 2.00
C ARG A 50 6.85 2.71 3.20
N TYR A 51 6.07 1.63 3.05
CA TYR A 51 5.47 0.94 4.19
C TYR A 51 6.53 0.37 5.14
N THR A 52 7.62 -0.18 4.60
CA THR A 52 8.76 -0.65 5.40
C THR A 52 9.42 0.49 6.14
N GLU A 53 9.55 1.65 5.51
CA GLU A 53 10.06 2.86 6.15
C GLU A 53 9.16 3.33 7.31
N VAL A 54 7.83 3.20 7.20
CA VAL A 54 6.90 3.45 8.33
C VAL A 54 7.24 2.55 9.52
N LYS A 55 7.40 1.23 9.30
CA LYS A 55 7.74 0.26 10.35
C LYS A 55 9.08 0.61 11.01
N ASN A 56 10.08 0.96 10.21
CA ASN A 56 11.43 1.21 10.69
C ASN A 56 11.57 2.54 11.45
N LYS A 57 10.95 3.61 10.94
CA LYS A 57 11.02 4.94 11.58
C LYS A 57 10.07 5.07 12.76
N PHE A 58 8.91 4.41 12.70
CA PHE A 58 7.82 4.59 13.67
C PHE A 58 7.31 3.26 14.25
N PRO A 59 8.17 2.40 14.82
CA PRO A 59 7.83 1.02 15.20
C PRO A 59 6.71 0.90 16.25
N TYR A 60 6.52 1.93 17.09
CA TYR A 60 5.48 1.95 18.13
C TYR A 60 4.21 2.69 17.71
N SER A 61 4.14 3.18 16.46
CA SER A 61 2.95 3.84 15.96
C SER A 61 1.88 2.82 15.58
N SER A 62 0.60 3.20 15.66
CA SER A 62 -0.49 2.37 15.12
C SER A 62 -0.38 2.15 13.61
N PHE A 63 0.43 2.94 12.91
CA PHE A 63 0.73 2.78 11.50
C PHE A 63 1.75 1.68 11.21
N ALA A 64 2.59 1.27 12.17
CA ALA A 64 3.54 0.18 11.97
C ALA A 64 2.82 -1.16 11.69
N THR A 65 1.85 -1.53 12.53
CA THR A 65 1.02 -2.73 12.31
C THR A 65 0.20 -2.61 11.02
N LYS A 66 -0.37 -1.44 10.72
CA LYS A 66 -1.08 -1.21 9.45
C LYS A 66 -0.16 -1.39 8.24
N ALA A 67 1.06 -0.88 8.31
CA ALA A 67 2.05 -0.97 7.24
C ALA A 67 2.50 -2.41 7.03
N GLU A 68 2.60 -3.21 8.09
CA GLU A 68 2.90 -4.64 7.98
C GLU A 68 1.83 -5.41 7.21
N LEU A 69 0.55 -5.18 7.52
CA LEU A 69 -0.54 -5.78 6.74
C LEU A 69 -0.55 -5.26 5.30
N ALA A 70 -0.32 -3.95 5.12
CA ALA A 70 -0.29 -3.34 3.79
C ALA A 70 0.82 -3.91 2.91
N ILE A 71 2.00 -4.24 3.46
CA ILE A 71 3.07 -4.93 2.71
C ILE A 71 2.58 -6.28 2.17
N ALA A 72 1.90 -7.08 3.01
CA ALA A 72 1.32 -8.34 2.57
C ALA A 72 0.24 -8.15 1.49
N ASP A 73 -0.59 -7.11 1.63
CA ASP A 73 -1.59 -6.73 0.63
C ASP A 73 -0.97 -6.28 -0.69
N VAL A 74 0.13 -5.54 -0.65
CA VAL A 74 0.84 -5.09 -1.85
C VAL A 74 1.49 -6.28 -2.58
N HIS A 75 2.13 -7.22 -1.86
CA HIS A 75 2.63 -8.44 -2.48
C HIS A 75 1.51 -9.24 -3.17
N PHE A 76 0.34 -9.33 -2.52
CA PHE A 76 -0.82 -9.99 -3.10
C PHE A 76 -1.31 -9.27 -4.37
N LYS A 77 -1.40 -7.94 -4.34
CA LYS A 77 -1.79 -7.13 -5.52
C LYS A 77 -0.78 -7.20 -6.65
N ALA A 78 0.50 -7.37 -6.33
CA ALA A 78 1.57 -7.59 -7.28
C ALA A 78 1.62 -9.03 -7.83
N GLU A 79 0.66 -9.88 -7.46
CA GLU A 79 0.61 -11.31 -7.81
C GLU A 79 1.87 -12.08 -7.37
N SER A 80 2.59 -11.54 -6.39
CA SER A 80 3.76 -12.15 -5.76
C SER A 80 3.27 -13.08 -4.65
N TRP A 81 2.62 -14.17 -5.07
CA TRP A 81 1.90 -15.09 -4.18
C TRP A 81 2.78 -15.69 -3.07
N PRO A 82 4.02 -16.14 -3.33
CA PRO A 82 4.91 -16.65 -2.28
C PRO A 82 5.22 -15.60 -1.21
N GLU A 83 5.57 -14.38 -1.62
CA GLU A 83 5.88 -13.27 -0.72
C GLU A 83 4.66 -12.82 0.07
N ALA A 84 3.49 -12.79 -0.57
CA ALA A 84 2.22 -12.49 0.07
C ALA A 84 1.91 -13.50 1.17
N GLN A 85 2.04 -14.80 0.88
CA GLN A 85 1.83 -15.88 1.84
C GLN A 85 2.73 -15.71 3.07
N VAL A 86 4.03 -15.53 2.87
CA VAL A 86 5.01 -15.36 3.97
C VAL A 86 4.65 -14.12 4.80
N SER A 87 4.31 -13.02 4.15
CA SER A 87 3.98 -11.75 4.83
C SER A 87 2.69 -11.84 5.65
N TYR A 88 1.63 -12.48 5.13
CA TYR A 88 0.40 -12.71 5.88
C TYR A 88 0.63 -13.66 7.07
N GLN A 89 1.39 -14.74 6.88
CA GLN A 89 1.71 -15.66 7.96
C GLN A 89 2.48 -14.94 9.09
N ALA A 90 3.49 -14.15 8.73
CA ALA A 90 4.23 -13.32 9.69
C ALA A 90 3.32 -12.34 10.43
N PHE A 91 2.40 -11.65 9.74
CA PHE A 91 1.44 -10.75 10.40
C PHE A 91 0.60 -11.50 11.44
N ARG A 92 0.07 -12.69 11.10
CA ARG A 92 -0.74 -13.49 12.03
C ARG A 92 0.06 -13.96 13.25
N GLU A 93 1.33 -14.34 13.05
CA GLU A 93 2.21 -14.78 14.12
C GLU A 93 2.58 -13.64 15.07
N LEU A 94 2.86 -12.46 14.53
CA LEU A 94 3.19 -11.27 15.31
C LEU A 94 1.97 -10.65 16.00
N HIS A 95 0.78 -10.75 15.40
CA HIS A 95 -0.46 -10.12 15.88
C HIS A 95 -1.64 -11.10 16.00
N PRO A 96 -1.53 -12.17 16.82
CA PRO A 96 -2.48 -13.29 16.83
C PRO A 96 -3.90 -12.93 17.31
N THR A 97 -4.06 -11.80 18.02
CA THR A 97 -5.36 -11.32 18.52
C THR A 97 -5.91 -10.13 17.71
N HIS A 98 -5.26 -9.75 16.61
CA HIS A 98 -5.69 -8.62 15.80
C HIS A 98 -6.98 -8.93 15.04
N SER A 99 -7.86 -7.92 14.90
CA SER A 99 -9.17 -8.09 14.26
C SER A 99 -9.10 -8.53 12.79
N GLN A 100 -7.96 -8.28 12.12
CA GLN A 100 -7.71 -8.68 10.74
C GLN A 100 -7.17 -10.11 10.59
N VAL A 101 -6.95 -10.87 11.68
CA VAL A 101 -6.46 -12.27 11.58
C VAL A 101 -7.34 -13.14 10.67
N PRO A 102 -8.69 -13.09 10.72
CA PRO A 102 -9.52 -13.86 9.79
C PRO A 102 -9.28 -13.48 8.31
N TYR A 103 -9.11 -12.19 8.02
CA TYR A 103 -8.78 -11.69 6.68
C TYR A 103 -7.42 -12.20 6.21
N VAL A 104 -6.42 -12.15 7.08
CA VAL A 104 -5.05 -12.62 6.82
C VAL A 104 -5.03 -14.13 6.54
N VAL A 105 -5.79 -14.93 7.29
CA VAL A 105 -5.94 -16.37 7.04
C VAL A 105 -6.56 -16.62 5.67
N TYR A 106 -7.64 -15.91 5.32
CA TYR A 106 -8.27 -16.01 4.02
C TYR A 106 -7.30 -15.68 2.88
N ARG A 107 -6.58 -14.56 2.99
CA ARG A 107 -5.62 -14.12 1.97
C ARG A 107 -4.43 -15.06 1.83
N THR A 108 -3.95 -15.63 2.94
CA THR A 108 -2.93 -16.71 2.90
C THR A 108 -3.43 -17.90 2.08
N GLY A 109 -4.67 -18.34 2.30
CA GLY A 109 -5.27 -19.45 1.54
C GLY A 109 -5.46 -19.12 0.06
N LEU A 110 -5.85 -17.89 -0.25
CA LEU A 110 -5.98 -17.43 -1.63
C LEU A 110 -4.61 -17.38 -2.33
N SER A 111 -3.55 -16.90 -1.66
CA SER A 111 -2.18 -16.95 -2.18
C SER A 111 -1.73 -18.37 -2.52
N PHE A 112 -2.11 -19.39 -1.72
CA PHE A 112 -1.84 -20.79 -2.07
C PHE A 112 -2.64 -21.24 -3.29
N TYR A 113 -3.92 -20.85 -3.36
CA TYR A 113 -4.80 -21.22 -4.46
C TYR A 113 -4.32 -20.68 -5.82
N GLU A 114 -3.87 -19.43 -5.87
CA GLU A 114 -3.36 -18.82 -7.11
C GLU A 114 -2.09 -19.47 -7.65
N GLN A 115 -1.39 -20.26 -6.82
CA GLN A 115 -0.20 -21.02 -7.23
C GLN A 115 -0.54 -22.43 -7.72
N VAL A 116 -1.80 -22.87 -7.62
CA VAL A 116 -2.22 -24.21 -8.06
C VAL A 116 -2.06 -24.31 -9.58
N PRO A 117 -1.29 -25.29 -10.10
CA PRO A 117 -1.15 -25.50 -11.53
C PRO A 117 -2.51 -25.77 -12.19
N THR A 118 -2.71 -25.25 -13.40
CA THR A 118 -3.95 -25.49 -14.17
C THR A 118 -4.04 -26.91 -14.72
N SER A 119 -2.91 -27.62 -14.84
CA SER A 119 -2.89 -29.01 -15.28
C SER A 119 -3.08 -29.97 -14.10
N VAL A 120 -3.84 -31.04 -14.32
CA VAL A 120 -4.00 -32.14 -13.36
C VAL A 120 -2.82 -33.10 -13.56
N ASP A 121 -1.62 -32.62 -13.30
CA ASP A 121 -0.42 -33.43 -13.34
C ASP A 121 -0.02 -33.82 -11.92
N ARG A 122 0.43 -35.07 -11.76
CA ARG A 122 1.00 -35.51 -10.48
C ARG A 122 2.36 -34.83 -10.35
N ASP A 123 2.55 -34.06 -9.29
CA ASP A 123 3.85 -33.46 -8.99
C ASP A 123 4.92 -34.57 -8.95
N LEU A 124 5.91 -34.48 -9.85
CA LEU A 124 7.01 -35.43 -9.99
C LEU A 124 8.27 -34.97 -9.23
N THR A 125 8.19 -33.85 -8.50
CA THR A 125 9.33 -33.41 -7.69
C THR A 125 9.57 -34.41 -6.57
N LEU A 126 10.77 -34.99 -6.57
CA LEU A 126 11.22 -35.90 -5.52
C LEU A 126 11.46 -35.06 -4.26
N ALA A 127 10.75 -35.42 -3.19
CA ALA A 127 10.88 -34.83 -1.85
C ALA A 127 12.32 -34.86 -1.33
#